data_AF-A0A0D5ZYA9-F1
#
_entry.id   AF-A0A0D5ZYA9-F1
#
_cell.length_a   1.000
_cell.length_b   1.000
_cell.length_c   1.000
_cell.angle_alpha   90.00
_cell.angle_beta   90.00
_cell.angle_gamma   90.00
#
_symmetry.space_group_name_H-M   'P 1'
#
loop_
_entity.id
_entity.type
_entity.pdbx_description
1 polymer ?
#
loop_
_entity_poly.entity_id
_entity_poly.type
_entity_poly.pdbx_seq_one_letter_code
_entity_poly.pdbx_strand_id
1 'polypeptide(L)' 'MLKALTRDRLVSEMKQGWKYAAAVGLMAVSFGAAQAQDADDALIQRGAYVARLSDCVACHTALHGQPFAGGLEI' A
#
# COMPACT_ATOMS: atom_id res chain seq x y z
N MET A 1 44.13 -31.46 5.15
CA MET A 1 43.63 -30.71 3.98
C MET A 1 42.11 -30.77 3.82
N LEU A 2 41.45 -31.94 3.85
CA LEU A 2 39.98 -32.06 3.67
C LEU A 2 39.13 -31.21 4.66
N LYS A 3 39.56 -31.09 5.93
CA LYS A 3 38.86 -30.30 6.97
C LYS A 3 38.95 -28.77 6.82
N ALA A 4 39.91 -28.27 6.02
CA ALA A 4 40.06 -26.84 5.77
C ALA A 4 39.10 -26.39 4.65
N LEU A 5 39.04 -27.17 3.57
CA LEU A 5 38.13 -26.95 2.45
C LEU A 5 36.65 -26.92 2.88
N THR A 6 36.25 -27.73 3.87
CA THR A 6 34.88 -27.70 4.41
C THR A 6 34.60 -26.45 5.25
N ARG A 7 35.58 -25.94 5.99
CA ARG A 7 35.45 -24.71 6.79
C ARG A 7 35.33 -23.48 5.88
N ASP A 8 36.16 -23.41 4.85
CA ASP A 8 36.14 -22.30 3.89
C ASP A 8 34.82 -22.27 3.12
N ARG A 9 34.28 -23.45 2.76
CA ARG A 9 32.95 -23.59 2.17
C ARG A 9 31.86 -23.08 3.11
N LEU A 10 31.83 -23.52 4.37
CA LEU A 10 30.84 -23.05 5.36
C LEU A 10 30.88 -21.52 5.55
N VAL A 11 32.08 -20.94 5.59
CA VAL A 11 32.25 -19.48 5.69
C VAL A 11 31.74 -18.76 4.43
N SER A 12 31.95 -19.35 3.24
CA SER A 12 31.46 -18.78 1.98
C SER A 12 29.93 -18.81 1.87
N GLU A 13 29.29 -19.92 2.26
CA GLU A 13 27.83 -20.09 2.26
C GLU A 13 27.17 -19.11 3.23
N MET A 14 27.74 -18.94 4.42
CA MET A 14 27.25 -17.97 5.41
C MET A 14 27.34 -16.52 4.90
N LYS A 15 28.44 -16.15 4.23
CA LYS A 15 28.58 -14.82 3.60
C LYS A 15 27.58 -14.61 2.46
N GLN A 16 27.29 -15.66 1.71
CA GLN A 16 26.34 -15.61 0.61
C GLN A 16 24.89 -15.49 1.12
N GLY A 17 24.54 -16.20 2.19
CA GLY A 17 23.27 -16.03 2.91
C GLY A 17 23.06 -14.61 3.43
N TRP A 18 24.10 -13.98 3.99
CA TRP A 18 24.04 -12.59 4.44
C TRP A 18 23.78 -11.62 3.29
N LYS A 19 24.45 -11.80 2.15
CA LYS A 19 24.27 -10.96 0.96
C LYS A 19 22.84 -11.02 0.44
N TYR A 20 22.25 -12.22 0.36
CA TYR A 20 20.88 -12.38 -0.08
C TYR A 20 19.86 -11.84 0.93
N ALA A 21 20.09 -12.05 2.23
CA ALA A 21 19.24 -11.45 3.27
C ALA A 21 19.25 -9.91 3.21
N ALA A 22 20.42 -9.30 2.98
CA ALA A 22 20.53 -7.86 2.80
C ALA A 22 19.79 -7.37 1.53
N ALA A 23 19.95 -8.08 0.41
CA ALA A 23 19.27 -7.75 -0.85
C ALA A 23 17.74 -7.84 -0.73
N VAL A 24 17.22 -8.89 -0.10
CA VAL A 24 15.78 -9.06 0.17
C VAL A 24 15.27 -7.99 1.13
N GLY A 25 16.04 -7.67 2.19
CA GLY A 25 15.71 -6.60 3.13
C GLY A 25 15.61 -5.22 2.45
N LEU A 26 16.56 -4.89 1.55
CA LEU A 26 16.54 -3.66 0.77
C LEU A 26 15.34 -3.58 -0.19
N MET A 27 14.98 -4.68 -0.85
CA MET A 27 13.84 -4.70 -1.78
C MET A 27 12.49 -4.55 -1.07
N ALA A 28 12.35 -5.08 0.15
CA ALA A 28 11.13 -4.96 0.95
C ALA A 28 10.82 -3.50 1.35
N VAL A 29 11.84 -2.68 1.57
CA VAL A 29 11.67 -1.26 1.92
C VAL A 29 11.10 -0.44 0.76
N SER A 30 11.45 -0.78 -0.49
CA SER A 30 11.02 -0.04 -1.68
C SER A 30 9.56 -0.28 -2.07
N PHE A 31 8.97 -1.42 -1.69
CA PHE A 31 7.58 -1.77 -2.05
C PHE A 31 6.55 -1.42 -0.96
N GLY A 32 6.98 -1.19 0.28
CA GLY A 32 6.08 -1.06 1.43
C GLY A 32 5.62 0.37 1.76
N ALA A 33 6.16 1.39 1.11
CA ALA A 33 5.83 2.78 1.43
C ALA A 33 4.55 3.24 0.70
N ALA A 34 3.39 2.96 1.28
CA ALA A 34 2.15 3.65 0.87
C ALA A 34 2.28 5.13 1.25
N GLN A 35 2.40 6.00 0.25
CA GLN A 35 2.36 7.45 0.47
C GLN A 35 0.89 7.86 0.57
N ALA A 36 0.48 8.40 1.72
CA ALA A 36 -0.79 9.10 1.81
C ALA A 36 -0.67 10.39 0.97
N GLN A 37 -1.59 10.58 0.03
CA GLN A 37 -1.68 11.84 -0.71
C GLN A 37 -2.40 12.86 0.18
N ASP A 38 -1.91 14.09 0.20
CA ASP A 38 -2.63 15.20 0.82
C ASP A 38 -3.98 15.42 0.13
N ALA A 39 -4.94 15.91 0.89
CA ALA A 39 -6.24 16.29 0.39
C ALA A 39 -6.11 17.51 -0.55
N ASP A 40 -6.23 17.28 -1.85
CA ASP A 40 -6.29 18.34 -2.86
C ASP A 40 -7.73 18.86 -2.97
N ASP A 41 -7.94 20.10 -2.50
CA ASP A 41 -9.24 20.77 -2.53
C ASP A 41 -9.84 20.84 -3.94
N ALA A 42 -9.03 21.10 -4.97
CA ALA A 42 -9.54 21.19 -6.35
C ALA A 42 -10.03 19.82 -6.84
N LEU A 43 -9.30 18.76 -6.51
CA LEU A 43 -9.70 17.39 -6.82
C LEU A 43 -10.99 17.00 -6.07
N ILE A 44 -11.10 17.37 -4.80
CA ILE A 44 -12.29 17.12 -3.97
C ILE A 44 -13.51 17.84 -4.54
N GLN A 45 -13.39 19.13 -4.88
CA GLN A 45 -14.49 19.89 -5.48
C GLN A 45 -14.94 19.30 -6.83
N ARG A 46 -13.99 18.87 -7.66
CA ARG A 46 -14.29 18.20 -8.92
C ARG A 46 -15.04 16.88 -8.69
N GLY A 47 -14.59 16.06 -7.74
CA GLY A 47 -15.25 14.81 -7.37
C GLY A 47 -16.68 15.05 -6.88
N ALA A 48 -16.87 16.06 -6.01
CA ALA A 48 -18.19 16.44 -5.51
C ALA A 48 -19.14 16.89 -6.64
N TYR A 49 -18.64 17.58 -7.65
CA TYR A 49 -19.42 17.94 -8.83
C TYR A 49 -19.85 16.71 -9.63
N VAL A 50 -18.92 15.79 -9.92
CA VAL A 50 -19.21 14.55 -10.67
C VAL A 50 -20.24 13.69 -9.93
N ALA A 51 -20.08 13.49 -8.62
CA ALA A 51 -20.99 12.66 -7.83
C ALA A 51 -22.43 13.19 -7.81
N ARG A 52 -22.62 14.53 -7.89
CA ARG A 52 -23.95 15.14 -8.03
C ARG A 52 -24.53 14.92 -9.43
N LEU A 53 -23.72 15.04 -10.47
CA LEU A 53 -24.18 14.78 -11.85
C LEU A 53 -24.55 13.32 -12.08
N SER A 54 -23.87 12.39 -11.42
CA SER A 54 -24.12 10.95 -11.48
C SER A 54 -25.20 10.46 -10.53
N ASP A 55 -25.93 11.38 -9.87
CA ASP A 55 -27.03 11.12 -8.94
C ASP A 55 -26.69 10.18 -7.77
N CYS A 56 -25.41 10.07 -7.40
CA CYS A 56 -24.98 9.20 -6.31
C CYS A 56 -25.62 9.61 -4.97
N VAL A 57 -25.92 10.90 -4.81
CA VAL A 57 -26.52 11.47 -3.58
C VAL A 57 -27.94 10.94 -3.35
N ALA A 58 -28.69 10.60 -4.40
CA ALA A 58 -30.07 10.12 -4.26
C ALA A 58 -30.15 8.79 -3.50
N CYS A 59 -29.21 7.87 -3.74
CA CYS A 59 -29.15 6.56 -3.09
C CYS A 59 -28.10 6.46 -1.98
N HIS A 60 -27.42 7.55 -1.62
CA HIS A 60 -26.43 7.56 -0.53
C HIS A 60 -26.70 8.66 0.50
N THR A 61 -27.95 9.10 0.63
CA THR A 61 -28.35 10.05 1.68
C THR A 61 -29.40 9.42 2.59
N ALA A 62 -29.09 9.34 3.88
CA ALA A 62 -29.98 8.74 4.86
C ALA A 62 -31.15 9.69 5.15
N LEU A 63 -32.28 9.15 5.61
CA LEU A 63 -33.42 9.97 5.98
C LEU A 63 -33.03 10.95 7.09
N HIS A 64 -33.16 12.26 6.81
CA HIS A 64 -32.68 13.35 7.67
C HIS A 64 -31.15 13.37 7.94
N GLY A 65 -30.37 12.60 7.17
CA GLY A 65 -28.92 12.52 7.25
C GLY A 65 -28.19 13.56 6.41
N GLN A 66 -26.88 13.66 6.62
CA GLN A 66 -26.01 14.45 5.75
C GLN A 66 -25.87 13.78 4.37
N PRO A 67 -25.53 14.53 3.30
CA PRO A 67 -25.17 13.93 2.01
C PRO A 67 -24.07 12.88 2.20
N PHE A 68 -24.20 11.73 1.55
CA PHE A 68 -23.27 10.59 1.69
C PHE A 68 -23.25 9.93 3.08
N ALA A 69 -24.23 10.20 3.96
CA ALA A 69 -24.37 9.50 5.24
C ALA A 69 -24.84 8.03 5.09
N GLY A 70 -24.93 7.49 3.87
CA GLY A 70 -25.47 6.16 3.55
C GLY A 70 -26.97 6.22 3.26
N GLY A 71 -27.67 5.08 3.25
CA GLY A 71 -29.15 5.03 3.16
C GLY A 71 -29.72 4.78 1.75
N LEU A 72 -30.81 4.00 1.72
CA LEU A 72 -31.26 3.02 0.72
C LEU A 72 -30.53 1.67 0.87
N GLU A 73 -31.19 0.72 1.53
CA GLU A 73 -30.87 -0.71 1.39
C GLU A 73 -31.18 -1.11 -0.06
N ILE A 74 -30.14 -1.39 -0.83
CA ILE A 74 -30.25 -2.04 -2.15
C ILE A 74 -30.17 -3.55 -1.99
#